data_AF-A0ABD4KU43-F1
#
_entry.id   AF-A0ABD4KU43-F1
#
_cell.length_a   1.000
_cell.length_b   1.000
_cell.length_c   1.000
_cell.angle_alpha   90.00
_cell.angle_beta   90.00
_cell.angle_gamma   90.00
#
_symmetry.space_group_name_H-M   'P 1'
#
loop_
_entity.id
_entity.type
_entity.pdbx_description
1 polymer ?
#
loop_
_entity_poly.entity_id
_entity_poly.type
_entity_poly.pdbx_seq_one_letter_code
_entity_poly.pdbx_strand_id
1 'polypeptide(L)'
;VAQGYWNDEPRTATQFVHAVCPDSHQIQRWYRTGDMGCYWPDGTLEFLGRKDNQVKVGGHRIELGEIDAALNRIQGVRHGVTLATELAGSRDKQLEC
;
A
#
# COMPACT_ATOMS: atom_id res chain seq x y z
N VAL A 1 9.96 0.01 13.45
CA VAL A 1 9.80 0.12 11.98
C VAL A 1 11.05 -0.37 11.27
N ALA A 2 10.94 -0.86 10.04
CA ALA A 2 12.09 -1.35 9.25
C ALA A 2 13.15 -0.26 8.96
N GLN A 3 14.36 -0.63 8.54
CA GLN A 3 15.43 0.34 8.22
C GLN A 3 15.11 1.17 6.97
N GLY A 4 14.47 0.58 5.96
CA GLY A 4 14.13 1.27 4.71
C GLY A 4 13.93 0.27 3.58
N TYR A 5 13.84 0.78 2.36
CA TYR A 5 13.89 0.00 1.13
C TYR A 5 15.35 -0.15 0.68
N TRP A 6 15.75 -1.36 0.33
CA TRP A 6 17.11 -1.66 -0.12
C TRP A 6 17.41 -0.92 -1.43
N ASN A 7 18.51 -0.15 -1.47
CA ASN A 7 18.95 0.66 -2.62
C ASN A 7 17.90 1.66 -3.15
N ASP A 8 16.93 2.07 -2.33
CA ASP A 8 15.90 3.04 -2.70
C ASP A 8 15.72 4.08 -1.58
N GLU A 9 16.70 4.97 -1.48
CA GLU A 9 16.70 6.10 -0.55
C GLU A 9 15.50 7.05 -0.77
N PRO A 10 15.12 7.40 -2.02
CA PRO A 10 13.96 8.28 -2.24
C PRO A 10 12.65 7.69 -1.69
N ARG A 11 12.38 6.39 -1.92
CA ARG A 11 11.18 5.74 -1.36
C ARG A 11 11.29 5.60 0.15
N THR A 12 12.48 5.38 0.67
CA THR A 12 12.71 5.31 2.12
C THR A 12 12.39 6.65 2.79
N ALA A 13 12.90 7.76 2.27
CA ALA A 13 12.67 9.09 2.83
C ALA A 13 11.19 9.53 2.77
N THR A 14 10.46 9.09 1.74
CA THR A 14 9.04 9.46 1.57
C THR A 14 8.09 8.64 2.45
N GLN A 15 8.41 7.36 2.69
CA GLN A 15 7.56 6.44 3.45
C GLN A 15 7.93 6.39 4.94
N PHE A 16 9.21 6.53 5.29
CA PHE A 16 9.69 6.54 6.67
C PHE A 16 9.99 7.97 7.11
N VAL A 17 9.11 8.56 7.90
CA VAL A 17 9.15 9.98 8.29
C VAL A 17 9.35 10.14 9.79
N HIS A 18 9.95 11.25 10.21
CA HIS A 18 10.01 11.61 11.61
C HIS A 18 8.85 12.54 11.95
N ALA A 19 8.05 12.18 12.95
CA ALA A 19 6.89 12.94 13.38
C ALA A 19 6.70 12.82 14.90
N VAL A 20 6.04 13.82 15.49
CA VAL A 20 5.73 13.84 16.92
C VAL A 20 4.72 12.74 17.23
N CYS A 21 5.06 11.87 18.17
CA CYS A 21 4.13 10.87 18.68
C CYS A 21 3.09 11.53 19.60
N PRO A 22 1.78 11.36 19.35
CA PRO A 22 0.74 11.97 20.19
C PRO A 22 0.86 11.60 21.67
N ASP A 23 1.18 10.34 21.97
CA ASP A 23 1.19 9.82 23.34
C ASP A 23 2.44 10.24 24.12
N SER A 24 3.60 10.27 23.46
CA SER A 24 4.87 10.54 24.13
C SER A 24 5.37 11.98 23.96
N HIS A 25 4.73 12.77 23.09
CA HIS A 25 5.17 14.10 22.66
C HIS A 25 6.63 14.19 22.17
N GLN A 26 7.23 13.06 21.79
CA GLN A 26 8.60 12.98 21.28
C GLN A 26 8.59 12.73 19.77
N ILE A 27 9.64 13.19 19.08
CA ILE A 27 9.84 12.85 17.68
C ILE A 27 10.22 11.37 17.60
N GLN A 28 9.42 10.60 16.88
CA GLN A 28 9.66 9.20 16.59
C GLN A 28 9.66 8.94 15.09
N ARG A 29 10.10 7.75 14.68
CA ARG A 29 10.12 7.33 13.28
C ARG A 29 8.85 6.54 12.93
N TRP A 30 8.11 7.04 11.95
CA TRP A 30 6.82 6.54 11.49
C TRP A 30 6.93 5.94 10.10
N TYR A 31 6.09 4.96 9.79
CA TYR A 31 5.92 4.41 8.45
C TYR A 31 4.53 4.75 7.92
N ARG A 32 4.47 5.27 6.69
CA ARG A 32 3.21 5.53 5.99
C ARG A 32 2.74 4.24 5.31
N THR A 33 1.68 3.64 5.82
CA THR A 33 1.19 2.35 5.29
C THR A 33 0.44 2.49 3.95
N GLY A 34 -0.14 3.68 3.70
CA GLY A 34 -1.05 3.92 2.56
C GLY A 34 -2.47 3.41 2.79
N ASP A 35 -2.73 2.84 3.96
CA ASP A 35 -4.06 2.41 4.40
C ASP A 35 -4.87 3.63 4.85
N MET A 36 -6.16 3.62 4.50
CA MET A 36 -7.12 4.61 4.94
C MET A 36 -7.96 4.00 6.05
N GLY A 37 -8.20 4.78 7.10
CA GLY A 37 -9.06 4.37 8.19
C GLY A 37 -9.82 5.53 8.79
N CYS A 38 -10.86 5.20 9.55
CA CYS A 38 -11.69 6.15 10.28
C CYS A 38 -11.80 5.74 11.74
N TYR A 39 -11.66 6.69 12.64
CA TYR A 39 -11.91 6.46 14.06
C TYR A 39 -13.40 6.64 14.37
N TRP A 40 -13.96 5.64 15.03
CA TRP A 40 -15.28 5.72 15.65
C TRP A 40 -15.21 6.43 17.01
N PRO A 41 -16.34 6.97 17.52
CA PRO A 41 -16.36 7.67 18.82
C PRO A 41 -15.89 6.84 20.02
N ASP A 42 -15.94 5.51 19.90
CA ASP A 42 -15.46 4.57 20.93
C ASP A 42 -13.94 4.31 20.85
N GLY A 43 -13.24 4.91 19.88
CA GLY A 43 -11.81 4.73 19.63
C GLY A 43 -11.47 3.58 18.69
N THR A 44 -12.46 2.85 18.17
CA THR A 44 -12.24 1.79 17.18
C THR A 44 -11.75 2.38 15.86
N LEU A 45 -10.69 1.80 15.29
CA LEU A 45 -10.19 2.17 13.96
C LEU A 45 -10.78 1.22 12.91
N GLU A 46 -11.67 1.72 12.06
CA GLU A 46 -12.17 0.98 10.90
C GLU A 46 -11.24 1.16 9.70
N PHE A 47 -10.94 0.05 9.03
CA PHE A 47 -10.18 0.03 7.80
C PHE A 47 -11.09 0.28 6.59
N LEU A 48 -10.78 1.32 5.80
CA LEU A 48 -11.57 1.74 4.63
C LEU A 48 -10.97 1.32 3.29
N GLY A 49 -9.82 0.63 3.32
CA GLY A 49 -9.09 0.23 2.12
C GLY A 49 -7.79 1.01 1.93
N ARG A 50 -7.24 0.93 0.71
CA ARG A 50 -5.96 1.56 0.35
C ARG A 50 -6.17 2.77 -0.53
N LYS A 51 -5.28 3.76 -0.40
CA LYS A 51 -5.25 4.94 -1.27
C LYS A 51 -4.64 4.64 -2.65
N ASP A 52 -3.82 3.59 -2.73
CA ASP A 52 -3.12 3.18 -3.94
C ASP A 52 -3.78 1.95 -4.61
N ASN A 53 -3.27 1.59 -5.80
CA ASN A 53 -3.77 0.47 -6.60
C ASN A 53 -3.13 -0.88 -6.21
N GLN A 54 -2.71 -1.02 -4.94
CA GLN A 54 -2.08 -2.25 -4.48
C GLN A 54 -3.13 -3.31 -4.16
N VAL A 55 -2.88 -4.55 -4.57
CA VAL A 55 -3.82 -5.67 -4.37
C VAL A 55 -3.12 -6.87 -3.73
N LYS A 56 -3.91 -7.71 -3.04
CA LYS A 56 -3.44 -9.03 -2.59
C LYS A 56 -3.93 -10.09 -3.58
N VAL A 57 -3.02 -10.90 -4.10
CA VAL A 57 -3.34 -12.07 -4.95
C VAL A 57 -2.61 -13.28 -4.39
N GLY A 58 -3.35 -14.28 -3.91
CA GLY A 58 -2.77 -15.50 -3.33
C GLY A 58 -1.76 -15.23 -2.20
N GLY A 59 -2.07 -14.29 -1.30
CA GLY A 59 -1.18 -13.89 -0.20
C GLY A 59 -0.03 -12.95 -0.58
N HIS A 60 0.15 -12.63 -1.86
CA HIS A 60 1.21 -11.74 -2.33
C HIS A 60 0.69 -10.33 -2.52
N ARG A 61 1.48 -9.34 -2.09
CA ARG A 61 1.19 -7.93 -2.26
C ARG A 61 1.74 -7.46 -3.62
N ILE A 62 0.84 -7.15 -4.54
CA ILE A 62 1.17 -6.78 -5.91
C ILE A 62 0.90 -5.28 -6.11
N GLU A 63 1.91 -4.58 -6.62
CA GLU A 63 1.82 -3.17 -7.03
C GLU A 63 1.43 -3.13 -8.52
N LEU A 64 0.16 -2.87 -8.85
CA LEU A 64 -0.31 -2.92 -10.25
C LEU A 64 0.45 -1.95 -11.18
N GLY A 65 0.87 -0.80 -10.65
CA GLY A 65 1.66 0.18 -11.40
C GLY A 65 3.04 -0.33 -11.83
N GLU A 66 3.61 -1.32 -11.14
CA GLU A 66 4.87 -1.97 -11.57
C GLU A 66 4.65 -2.79 -12.85
N ILE A 67 3.51 -3.50 -12.91
CA ILE A 67 3.11 -4.29 -14.08
C ILE A 67 2.83 -3.34 -15.26
N ASP A 68 2.11 -2.24 -15.03
CA ASP A 68 1.89 -1.21 -16.06
C ASP A 68 3.20 -0.67 -16.61
N ALA A 69 4.14 -0.32 -15.72
CA ALA A 69 5.46 0.16 -16.12
C ALA A 69 6.25 -0.89 -16.92
N ALA A 70 6.15 -2.17 -16.58
CA ALA A 70 6.77 -3.25 -17.32
C ALA A 70 6.14 -3.43 -18.71
N LEU A 71 4.81 -3.42 -18.81
CA LEU A 71 4.08 -3.51 -20.08
C LEU A 71 4.44 -2.36 -21.03
N ASN A 72 4.56 -1.14 -20.50
CA ASN A 72 4.90 0.06 -21.27
C ASN A 72 6.35 0.07 -21.80
N ARG A 73 7.22 -0.84 -21.35
CA ARG A 73 8.59 -1.01 -21.88
C ARG A 73 8.66 -1.94 -23.09
N ILE A 74 7.57 -2.63 -23.43
CA ILE A 74 7.53 -3.57 -24.55
C ILE A 74 7.37 -2.79 -25.86
N GLN A 75 8.27 -3.06 -26.82
CA GLN A 75 8.19 -2.43 -28.14
C GLN A 75 6.86 -2.75 -28.82
N GLY A 76 6.17 -1.72 -29.31
CA GLY A 76 4.87 -1.84 -29.97
C GLY A 76 3.67 -1.67 -29.03
N VAL A 77 3.87 -1.65 -27.70
CA VAL A 77 2.82 -1.28 -26.74
C VAL A 77 2.80 0.23 -26.60
N ARG A 78 1.65 0.85 -26.89
CA ARG A 78 1.45 2.29 -26.69
C ARG A 78 1.14 2.62 -25.23
N HIS A 79 0.21 1.89 -24.62
CA HIS A 79 -0.15 1.99 -23.20
C HIS A 79 -0.65 0.63 -22.69
N GLY A 80 -0.07 0.15 -21.60
CA GLY A 80 -0.52 -1.01 -20.82
C GLY A 80 -1.17 -0.57 -19.50
N VAL A 81 -2.27 -1.22 -19.14
CA VAL A 81 -3.02 -1.01 -17.88
C VAL A 81 -3.39 -2.38 -17.31
N THR A 82 -3.19 -2.54 -16.01
CA THR A 82 -3.43 -3.76 -15.26
C THR A 82 -4.63 -3.58 -14.34
N LEU A 83 -5.57 -4.53 -14.41
CA LEU A 83 -6.77 -4.55 -13.59
C LEU A 83 -6.80 -5.84 -12.78
N ALA A 84 -7.04 -5.72 -11.48
CA ALA A 84 -7.38 -6.87 -10.65
C ALA A 84 -8.90 -7.10 -10.76
N THR A 85 -9.29 -8.33 -11.09
CA THR A 85 -10.70 -8.74 -11.11
C THR A 85 -10.89 -9.94 -10.19
N GLU A 86 -12.03 -9.98 -9.52
CA GLU A 86 -12.49 -11.19 -8.86
C GLU A 86 -12.99 -12.17 -9.93
N LEU A 87 -12.61 -13.45 -9.83
CA LEU A 87 -13.22 -14.50 -10.63
C LEU A 87 -14.57 -14.85 -10.02
N ALA A 88 -15.62 -14.92 -10.84
CA ALA A 88 -16.96 -15.31 -10.39
C ALA A 88 -16.89 -16.67 -9.67
N GLY A 89 -17.16 -16.67 -8.35
CA GLY A 89 -17.12 -17.85 -7.49
C GLY A 89 -15.88 -18.00 -6.59
N SER A 90 -14.87 -17.13 -6.74
CA SER A 90 -13.71 -17.09 -5.84
C SER A 90 -14.09 -16.37 -4.55
N ARG A 91 -14.46 -17.13 -3.51
CA ARG A 91 -14.58 -16.61 -2.14
C ARG A 91 -13.18 -16.41 -1.56
N ASP A 92 -12.51 -15.33 -1.96
CA ASP A 92 -11.41 -14.76 -1.19
C ASP A 92 -11.76 -13.33 -0.80
N LYS A 93 -12.87 -13.20 -0.07
CA LYS A 93 -13.04 -12.09 0.86
C LYS A 93 -12.18 -12.37 2.08
N GLN A 94 -10.85 -12.26 1.95
CA GLN A 94 -10.01 -12.05 3.12
C GLN A 94 -9.86 -10.55 3.33
N LEU A 95 -10.92 -10.00 3.94
CA LEU A 95 -10.76 -9.00 4.98
C LEU A 95 -9.94 -9.68 6.08
N GLU A 96 -8.62 -9.47 6.07
CA GLU A 96 -7.84 -9.67 7.28
C GLU A 96 -7.70 -8.31 7.96
N CYS A 97 -8.10 -8.34 9.23
CA CYS A 97 -8.27 -7.26 10.20
C CYS A 97 -7.07 -6.29 10.29
#